data_AF-A0A3D4B2B3-F1
#
_entry.id   AF-A0A3D4B2B3-F1
#
_cell.length_a   1.000
_cell.length_b   1.000
_cell.length_c   1.000
_cell.angle_alpha   90.00
_cell.angle_beta   90.00
_cell.angle_gamma   90.00
#
_symmetry.space_group_name_H-M   'P 1'
#
loop_
_entity.id
_entity.type
_entity.pdbx_description
1 polymer ?
#
loop_
_entity_poly.entity_id
_entity_poly.type
_entity_poly.pdbx_seq_one_letter_code
_entity_poly.pdbx_strand_id
1 'polypeptide(L)'
;REGKAVVWIDGGLHATEVAHGQMTSLLAYRVATEESQEMQRIRDNTIMLLMPVMNPDGLDIVASWYEQNRGTPYETTRPPVLYH
;
A
#
# COMPACT_ATOMS: atom_id res chain seq x y z
N ARG A 1 8.50 2.35 33.24
CA ARG A 1 7.95 3.02 32.03
C ARG A 1 6.97 2.04 31.41
N GLU A 2 5.76 2.46 31.08
CA GLU A 2 4.86 1.65 30.25
C GLU A 2 5.38 1.64 28.80
N GLY A 3 5.27 0.50 28.13
CA GLY A 3 5.63 0.37 26.71
C GLY A 3 4.54 0.92 25.80
N LYS A 4 4.89 1.29 24.57
CA LYS A 4 3.91 1.61 23.50
C LYS A 4 3.54 0.33 22.74
N ALA A 5 2.32 0.27 22.21
CA ALA A 5 1.93 -0.80 21.31
C ALA A 5 2.70 -0.69 19.98
N VAL A 6 3.21 -1.80 19.45
CA VAL A 6 3.79 -1.86 18.11
C VAL A 6 2.70 -2.35 17.15
N VAL A 7 2.38 -1.56 16.13
CA VAL A 7 1.34 -1.86 15.16
C VAL A 7 1.97 -2.00 13.78
N TRP A 8 1.86 -3.18 13.18
CA TRP A 8 2.32 -3.46 11.82
C TRP A 8 1.15 -3.39 10.85
N ILE A 9 1.31 -2.62 9.77
CA ILE A 9 0.38 -2.56 8.66
C ILE A 9 1.20 -2.76 7.38
N ASP A 10 0.77 -3.70 6.55
CA ASP A 10 1.31 -3.88 5.21
C ASP A 10 0.22 -3.89 4.14
N GLY A 11 0.61 -3.60 2.91
CA GLY A 11 -0.25 -3.65 1.75
C GLY A 11 0.49 -4.16 0.52
N GLY A 12 -0.26 -4.64 -0.46
CA GLY A 12 0.32 -5.04 -1.74
C GLY A 12 1.08 -6.35 -1.71
N LEU A 13 0.65 -7.32 -0.90
CA LEU A 13 1.15 -8.69 -1.00
C LEU A 13 0.72 -9.31 -2.32
N HIS A 14 -0.55 -9.15 -2.68
CA HIS A 14 -1.06 -9.53 -4.00
C HIS A 14 -1.02 -8.33 -4.93
N ALA A 15 -0.17 -8.36 -5.95
CA ALA A 15 -0.03 -7.20 -6.85
C ALA A 15 -1.31 -6.82 -7.61
N THR A 16 -2.23 -7.77 -7.82
CA THR A 16 -3.52 -7.47 -8.47
C THR A 16 -4.48 -6.68 -7.58
N GLU A 17 -4.21 -6.56 -6.27
CA GLU A 17 -5.00 -5.74 -5.33
C GLU A 17 -4.53 -4.28 -5.36
N VAL A 18 -4.70 -3.62 -6.51
CA VAL A 18 -4.03 -2.34 -6.86
C VAL A 18 -4.35 -1.15 -5.95
N ALA A 19 -5.37 -1.24 -5.08
CA ALA A 19 -5.76 -0.15 -4.19
C ALA A 19 -4.67 0.26 -3.19
N HIS A 20 -3.81 -0.68 -2.79
CA HIS A 20 -2.79 -0.44 -1.77
C HIS A 20 -1.79 0.65 -2.19
N GLY A 21 -1.40 0.72 -3.47
CA GLY A 21 -0.35 1.64 -3.94
C GLY A 21 -0.66 3.12 -3.66
N GLN A 22 -1.95 3.47 -3.62
CA GLN A 22 -2.41 4.81 -3.24
C GLN A 22 -2.77 4.89 -1.76
N MET A 23 -3.45 3.87 -1.23
CA MET A 23 -3.98 3.88 0.14
C MET A 23 -2.88 3.92 1.20
N THR A 24 -1.83 3.10 1.10
CA THR A 24 -0.79 3.01 2.13
C THR A 24 0.05 4.29 2.18
N SER A 25 0.34 4.88 1.03
CA SER A 25 0.99 6.19 0.90
C SER A 25 0.16 7.31 1.53
N LEU A 26 -1.16 7.31 1.29
CA LEU A 26 -2.08 8.28 1.90
C LEU A 26 -2.18 8.09 3.42
N LEU A 27 -2.21 6.84 3.90
CA LEU A 27 -2.19 6.53 5.32
C LEU A 27 -0.91 7.08 5.98
N ALA A 28 0.26 6.83 5.38
CA ALA A 28 1.53 7.37 5.85
C ALA A 28 1.49 8.90 5.98
N TYR A 29 1.02 9.57 4.93
CA TYR A 29 0.89 11.02 4.89
C TYR A 29 -0.04 11.55 5.99
N ARG A 30 -1.23 10.94 6.17
CA ARG A 30 -2.19 11.36 7.20
C ARG A 30 -1.64 11.15 8.60
N VAL A 31 -1.08 9.97 8.89
CA VAL A 31 -0.49 9.69 10.21
C VAL A 31 0.62 10.69 10.53
N ALA A 32 1.45 11.04 9.54
CA ALA A 32 2.58 11.94 9.72
C ALA A 32 2.20 13.43 9.82
N THR A 33 1.14 13.88 9.15
CA THR A 33 0.86 15.32 8.97
C THR A 33 -0.46 15.82 9.54
N GLU A 34 -1.41 14.92 9.83
CA GLU A 34 -2.73 15.31 10.32
C GLU A 34 -2.65 15.67 11.82
N GLU A 35 -3.18 16.84 12.19
CA GLU A 35 -3.16 17.38 13.56
C GLU A 35 -4.51 17.22 14.29
N SER A 36 -5.34 16.30 13.83
CA SER A 36 -6.56 15.92 14.55
C SER A 36 -6.19 15.26 15.89
N GLN A 37 -7.08 15.39 16.89
CA GLN A 37 -6.87 14.75 18.20
C GLN A 37 -6.70 13.24 18.09
N GLU A 38 -7.34 12.61 17.11
CA GLU A 38 -7.21 11.18 16.83
C GLU A 38 -5.80 10.82 16.37
N MET A 39 -5.27 11.51 15.37
CA MET A 39 -3.94 11.21 14.82
C MET A 39 -2.82 11.51 15.80
N GLN A 40 -2.93 12.58 16.59
CA GLN A 40 -2.02 12.84 17.70
C GLN A 40 -2.03 11.69 18.73
N ARG A 41 -3.22 11.23 19.15
CA ARG A 41 -3.34 10.07 20.07
C ARG A 41 -2.72 8.80 19.48
N ILE A 42 -2.89 8.53 18.18
CA ILE A 42 -2.28 7.38 17.52
C ILE A 42 -0.74 7.47 17.59
N ARG A 43 -0.15 8.62 17.22
CA ARG A 43 1.31 8.85 17.28
C ARG A 43 1.86 8.78 18.70
N ASP A 44 1.12 9.28 19.67
CA ASP A 44 1.55 9.31 21.07
C ASP A 44 1.57 7.93 21.72
N ASN A 45 0.67 7.02 21.31
CA ASN A 45 0.47 5.74 22.00
C ASN A 45 1.02 4.52 21.24
N THR A 46 1.43 4.68 19.98
CA THR A 46 1.88 3.56 19.15
C THR A 46 3.28 3.78 18.55
N ILE A 47 3.91 2.67 18.16
CA ILE A 47 5.01 2.62 17.21
C ILE A 47 4.46 1.92 15.97
N MET A 48 4.22 2.68 14.90
CA MET A 48 3.70 2.13 13.65
C MET A 48 4.84 1.69 12.73
N LEU A 49 4.74 0.45 12.25
CA LEU A 49 5.55 -0.07 11.16
C LEU A 49 4.66 -0.18 9.93
N LEU A 50 4.99 0.54 8.87
CA LEU A 50 4.22 0.55 7.63
C LEU A 50 5.08 -0.01 6.49
N MET A 51 4.64 -1.12 5.90
CA MET A 51 5.20 -1.66 4.66
C MET A 51 4.24 -1.35 3.50
N PRO A 52 4.49 -0.28 2.73
CA PRO A 52 3.50 0.25 1.80
C PRO A 52 3.20 -0.67 0.62
N VAL A 53 4.20 -1.46 0.20
CA VAL A 53 4.13 -2.42 -0.91
C VAL A 53 4.99 -3.64 -0.54
N MET A 54 4.37 -4.77 -0.23
CA MET A 54 5.05 -6.03 0.06
C MET A 54 5.65 -6.68 -1.18
N ASN A 55 4.99 -6.50 -2.33
CA ASN A 55 5.36 -7.08 -3.61
C ASN A 55 5.53 -5.98 -4.69
N PRO A 56 6.67 -5.25 -4.67
CA PRO A 56 6.92 -4.18 -5.64
C PRO A 56 7.09 -4.69 -7.07
N ASP A 57 7.75 -5.84 -7.25
CA ASP A 57 8.00 -6.42 -8.59
C ASP A 57 6.69 -6.83 -9.28
N GLY A 58 5.79 -7.48 -8.53
CA GLY A 58 4.46 -7.83 -9.03
C GLY A 58 3.64 -6.59 -9.37
N LEU A 59 3.73 -5.51 -8.56
CA LEU A 59 3.05 -4.25 -8.85
C LEU A 59 3.55 -3.65 -10.16
N ASP A 60 4.85 -3.65 -10.40
CA ASP A 60 5.45 -3.17 -11.65
C ASP A 60 4.99 -4.00 -12.86
N ILE A 61 4.87 -5.32 -12.72
CA ILE A 61 4.34 -6.19 -13.78
C ILE A 61 2.88 -5.84 -14.09
N VAL A 62 2.04 -5.70 -13.07
CA VAL A 62 0.61 -5.36 -13.23
C VAL A 62 0.45 -3.98 -13.86
N ALA A 63 1.20 -2.98 -13.38
CA ALA A 63 1.17 -1.62 -13.92
C ALA A 63 1.66 -1.59 -15.38
N SER A 64 2.76 -2.28 -15.69
CA SER A 64 3.29 -2.35 -17.05
C SER A 64 2.33 -3.04 -18.01
N TRP A 65 1.67 -4.12 -17.59
CA TRP A 65 0.66 -4.81 -18.39
C TRP A 65 -0.54 -3.90 -18.67
N TYR A 66 -1.03 -3.18 -17.66
CA TYR A 66 -2.09 -2.21 -17.84
C TYR A 66 -1.68 -1.17 -18.89
N GLU A 67 -0.55 -0.48 -18.70
CA GLU A 67 -0.08 0.59 -19.61
C GLU A 67 0.08 0.13 -21.06
N GLN A 68 0.61 -1.08 -21.29
CA GLN A 68 0.77 -1.64 -22.64
C GLN A 68 -0.55 -1.97 -23.33
N ASN A 69 -1.60 -2.30 -22.57
CA ASN A 69 -2.87 -2.76 -23.09
C ASN A 69 -3.99 -1.71 -23.01
N ARG A 70 -3.69 -0.47 -22.62
CA ARG A 70 -4.69 0.62 -22.52
C ARG A 70 -5.42 0.83 -23.85
N GLY A 71 -6.74 0.87 -23.80
CA GLY A 71 -7.60 1.02 -24.97
C GLY A 71 -7.74 -0.25 -25.83
N THR A 72 -7.17 -1.38 -25.41
CA THR A 72 -7.33 -2.68 -26.09
C THR A 72 -8.32 -3.58 -25.33
N PRO A 73 -8.79 -4.69 -25.93
CA PRO A 73 -9.61 -5.68 -25.21
C PRO A 73 -8.93 -6.32 -23.99
N TYR A 74 -7.62 -6.15 -23.82
CA TYR A 74 -6.85 -6.74 -22.73
C TYR A 74 -6.63 -5.80 -21.53
N GLU A 75 -7.09 -4.54 -21.59
CA GLU A 75 -6.82 -3.49 -20.60
C GLU A 75 -7.09 -3.93 -19.15
N THR A 76 -8.16 -4.68 -18.92
CA THR A 76 -8.59 -5.11 -17.58
C THR A 76 -8.27 -6.58 -17.28
N THR A 77 -7.50 -7.23 -18.16
CA THR A 77 -7.09 -8.63 -17.97
C THR A 77 -5.87 -8.73 -17.07
N ARG A 78 -5.61 -9.93 -16.56
CA ARG A 78 -4.40 -10.22 -15.78
C ARG A 78 -3.22 -10.43 -16.71
N PRO A 79 -1.99 -10.00 -16.33
CA PRO A 79 -0.80 -10.32 -17.09
C PRO A 79 -0.64 -11.85 -17.21
N PRO A 80 -0.31 -12.38 -18.40
CA PRO A 80 -0.11 -13.81 -18.62
C PRO A 80 1.27 -14.26 -18.14
N VAL A 81 1.72 -13.73 -16.99
CA VAL A 81 3.03 -13.98 -16.40
C VAL A 81 2.82 -14.46 -14.98
N LEU A 82 3.52 -15.52 -14.60
CA LEU A 82 3.56 -15.97 -13.22
C LEU A 82 4.53 -15.08 -12.43
N TYR A 83 4.08 -14.51 -11.34
CA TYR A 83 4.90 -13.75 -10.40
C TYR A 83 4.46 -14.07 -8.96
N HIS A 84 5.35 -13.78 -8.01
CA HIS A 84 5.09 -13.86 -6.57
C HIS A 84 4.69 -12.51 -6.04
#